data_AF-Q3JCN6-F1
#
_entry.id   AF-Q3JCN6-F1
#
_cell.length_a   1.000
_cell.length_b   1.000
_cell.length_c   1.000
_cell.angle_alpha   90.00
_cell.angle_beta   90.00
_cell.angle_gamma   90.00
#
_symmetry.space_group_name_H-M   'P 1'
#
loop_
_entity.id
_entity.type
_entity.pdbx_description
1 polymer ?
#
loop_
_entity_poly.entity_id
_entity_poly.type
_entity_poly.pdbx_seq_one_letter_code
_entity_poly.pdbx_strand_id
1 'polypeptide(L)'
;MASPPAPDKPKMPSKSLNARLERLEQEQAAREEAVKRQTQEKKQQAIRKHNCEAAHKNLELYRGNPRLRIGDGSGNYTRLNEEERHAHITEAKQQIEANCD
;
A
#
# COMPACT_ATOMS: atom_id res chain seq x y z
N MET A 1 -7.50 -13.55 -74.35
CA MET A 1 -8.11 -13.89 -73.05
C MET A 1 -7.59 -12.87 -72.04
N ALA A 2 -8.40 -11.89 -71.64
CA ALA A 2 -8.01 -10.88 -70.65
C ALA A 2 -8.30 -11.42 -69.24
N SER A 3 -7.29 -11.41 -68.38
CA SER A 3 -7.43 -11.85 -66.98
C SER A 3 -8.36 -10.89 -66.21
N PRO A 4 -9.22 -11.41 -65.31
CA PRO A 4 -10.13 -10.58 -64.55
C PRO A 4 -9.38 -9.73 -63.51
N PRO A 5 -9.84 -8.49 -63.25
CA PRO A 5 -9.21 -7.61 -62.27
C PRO A 5 -9.32 -8.20 -60.86
N ALA A 6 -8.25 -8.08 -60.08
CA ALA A 6 -8.22 -8.50 -58.69
C ALA A 6 -9.22 -7.69 -57.85
N PRO A 7 -9.88 -8.29 -56.84
CA PRO A 7 -10.83 -7.59 -55.99
C PRO A 7 -10.14 -6.52 -55.16
N ASP A 8 -10.70 -5.31 -55.16
CA ASP A 8 -10.23 -4.18 -54.36
C ASP A 8 -10.27 -4.51 -52.87
N LYS A 9 -9.08 -4.55 -52.25
CA LYS A 9 -8.97 -4.70 -50.80
C LYS A 9 -9.52 -3.42 -50.14
N PRO A 10 -10.44 -3.52 -49.16
CA PRO A 10 -10.99 -2.34 -48.51
C PRO A 10 -9.86 -1.57 -47.81
N LYS A 11 -9.58 -0.37 -48.32
CA LYS A 11 -8.57 0.54 -47.79
C LYS A 11 -9.17 1.24 -46.57
N MET A 12 -9.09 0.60 -45.40
CA MET A 12 -9.49 1.28 -44.16
C MET A 12 -8.67 2.56 -43.99
N PRO A 13 -9.30 3.72 -43.73
CA PRO A 13 -8.56 4.98 -43.61
C PRO A 13 -7.64 4.90 -42.39
N SER A 14 -6.35 5.20 -42.58
CA SER A 14 -5.31 5.18 -41.54
C SER A 14 -5.69 5.95 -40.27
N LYS A 15 -6.49 7.02 -40.42
CA LYS A 15 -7.08 7.80 -39.32
C LYS A 15 -7.91 6.94 -38.34
N SER A 16 -8.56 5.89 -38.83
CA SER A 16 -9.35 4.96 -37.97
C SER A 16 -8.48 4.01 -37.15
N LEU A 17 -7.27 3.67 -37.65
CA LEU A 17 -6.32 2.82 -36.93
C LEU A 17 -5.63 3.61 -35.82
N ASN A 18 -5.20 4.84 -36.11
CA ASN A 18 -4.59 5.71 -35.10
C ASN A 18 -5.57 6.03 -33.97
N ALA A 19 -6.83 6.37 -34.28
CA ALA A 19 -7.86 6.61 -33.26
C ALA A 19 -8.16 5.36 -32.40
N ARG A 20 -7.99 4.16 -32.97
CA ARG A 20 -8.13 2.90 -32.23
C ARG A 20 -6.92 2.63 -31.33
N LEU A 21 -5.70 2.95 -31.80
CA LEU A 21 -4.48 2.84 -31.00
C LEU A 21 -4.51 3.80 -29.81
N GLU A 22 -4.84 5.07 -30.03
CA GLU A 22 -4.97 6.07 -28.96
C GLU A 22 -5.98 5.64 -27.89
N ARG A 23 -7.13 5.07 -28.31
CA ARG A 23 -8.12 4.53 -27.36
C ARG A 23 -7.57 3.36 -26.55
N LEU A 24 -6.87 2.43 -27.20
CA LEU A 24 -6.26 1.28 -26.51
C LEU A 24 -5.18 1.74 -25.52
N GLU A 25 -4.36 2.72 -25.88
CA GLU A 25 -3.35 3.32 -25.01
C GLU A 25 -3.99 4.02 -23.80
N GLN A 26 -5.05 4.80 -24.02
CA GLN A 26 -5.80 5.44 -22.92
C GLN A 26 -6.43 4.41 -21.96
N GLU A 27 -7.04 3.35 -22.49
CA GLU A 27 -7.59 2.30 -21.65
C GLU A 27 -6.51 1.51 -20.90
N GLN A 28 -5.34 1.28 -21.52
CA GLN A 28 -4.20 0.65 -20.85
C GLN A 28 -3.69 1.53 -19.71
N ALA A 29 -3.48 2.83 -19.97
CA ALA A 29 -3.03 3.77 -18.95
C ALA A 29 -4.03 3.85 -17.76
N ALA A 30 -5.33 3.91 -18.04
CA ALA A 30 -6.37 3.90 -17.01
C ALA A 30 -6.37 2.59 -16.18
N ARG A 31 -6.18 1.43 -16.84
CA ARG A 31 -6.06 0.14 -16.15
C ARG A 31 -4.80 0.09 -15.26
N GLU A 32 -3.66 0.56 -15.76
CA GLU A 32 -2.43 0.61 -14.98
C GLU A 32 -2.56 1.53 -13.77
N GLU A 33 -3.19 2.69 -13.92
CA GLU A 33 -3.43 3.61 -12.81
C GLU A 33 -4.35 2.99 -11.76
N ALA A 34 -5.44 2.33 -12.18
CA ALA A 34 -6.33 1.62 -11.27
C ALA A 34 -5.60 0.50 -10.50
N VAL A 35 -4.76 -0.28 -11.17
CA VAL A 35 -3.95 -1.34 -10.52
C VAL A 35 -2.94 -0.74 -9.53
N LYS A 36 -2.30 0.38 -9.88
CA LYS A 36 -1.37 1.09 -8.97
C LYS A 36 -2.08 1.57 -7.72
N ARG A 37 -3.25 2.23 -7.87
CA ARG A 37 -4.07 2.70 -6.74
C ARG A 37 -4.50 1.54 -5.84
N GLN A 38 -5.05 0.48 -6.41
CA GLN A 38 -5.46 -0.71 -5.65
C GLN A 38 -4.28 -1.36 -4.90
N THR A 39 -3.10 -1.41 -5.52
CA THR A 39 -1.90 -1.95 -4.89
C THR A 39 -1.42 -1.06 -3.74
N GLN A 40 -1.48 0.26 -3.90
CA GLN A 40 -1.13 1.20 -2.84
C GLN A 40 -2.10 1.10 -1.65
N GLU A 41 -3.40 1.03 -1.90
CA GLU A 41 -4.42 0.85 -0.86
C GLU A 41 -4.20 -0.46 -0.08
N LYS A 42 -3.95 -1.58 -0.77
CA LYS A 42 -3.63 -2.86 -0.12
C LYS A 42 -2.37 -2.77 0.75
N LYS A 43 -1.33 -2.08 0.29
CA LYS A 43 -0.11 -1.87 1.08
C LYS A 43 -0.38 -1.01 2.31
N GLN A 44 -1.15 0.07 2.17
CA GLN A 44 -1.52 0.92 3.29
C GLN A 44 -2.34 0.15 4.33
N GLN A 45 -3.30 -0.66 3.89
CA GLN A 45 -4.08 -1.50 4.79
C GLN A 45 -3.21 -2.53 5.52
N ALA A 46 -2.25 -3.16 4.83
CA ALA A 46 -1.30 -4.08 5.44
C ALA A 46 -0.43 -3.38 6.51
N ILE A 47 0.03 -2.16 6.23
CA ILE A 47 0.80 -1.35 7.19
C ILE A 47 -0.06 -1.01 8.41
N ARG A 48 -1.31 -0.57 8.22
CA ARG A 48 -2.22 -0.27 9.34
C ARG A 48 -2.45 -1.50 10.22
N LYS A 49 -2.72 -2.65 9.61
CA LYS A 49 -2.88 -3.91 10.33
C LYS A 49 -1.62 -4.28 11.14
N HIS A 50 -0.44 -4.18 10.52
CA HIS A 50 0.81 -4.42 11.21
C HIS A 50 1.02 -3.46 12.39
N ASN A 51 0.71 -2.17 12.21
CA ASN A 51 0.81 -1.17 13.28
C ASN A 51 -0.17 -1.46 14.42
N CYS A 52 -1.40 -1.88 14.10
CA CYS A 52 -2.38 -2.31 15.08
C CYS A 52 -1.84 -3.48 15.92
N GLU A 53 -1.33 -4.53 15.27
CA GLU A 53 -0.74 -5.69 15.95
C GLU A 53 0.46 -5.29 16.83
N ALA A 54 1.31 -4.39 16.35
CA ALA A 54 2.45 -3.86 17.11
C ALA A 54 1.99 -3.06 18.33
N ALA A 55 0.96 -2.22 18.18
CA ALA A 55 0.42 -1.41 19.27
C ALA A 55 -0.19 -2.28 20.38
N HIS A 56 -0.89 -3.36 20.03
CA HIS A 56 -1.36 -4.36 21.00
C HIS A 56 -0.20 -5.03 21.75
N LYS A 57 0.82 -5.53 21.04
CA LYS A 57 2.00 -6.15 21.66
C LYS A 57 2.73 -5.18 22.58
N ASN A 58 2.88 -3.93 22.17
CA ASN A 58 3.48 -2.88 22.99
C ASN A 58 2.67 -2.65 24.27
N LEU A 59 1.35 -2.54 24.16
CA LEU A 59 0.47 -2.36 25.31
C LEU A 59 0.59 -3.52 26.31
N GLU A 60 0.61 -4.77 25.83
CA GLU A 60 0.81 -5.96 26.65
C GLU A 60 2.17 -5.96 27.33
N LEU A 61 3.23 -5.62 26.61
CA LEU A 61 4.59 -5.56 27.12
C LEU A 61 4.73 -4.54 28.27
N TYR A 62 4.21 -3.32 28.07
CA TYR A 62 4.30 -2.26 29.07
C TYR A 62 3.37 -2.47 30.26
N ARG A 63 2.22 -3.11 30.08
CA ARG A 63 1.33 -3.47 31.20
C ARG A 63 1.83 -4.66 32.01
N GLY A 64 2.36 -5.68 31.34
CA GLY A 64 2.74 -6.95 31.96
C GLY A 64 4.10 -6.94 32.65
N ASN A 65 5.02 -6.03 32.29
CA ASN A 65 6.39 -6.06 32.78
C ASN A 65 6.91 -4.72 33.35
N PRO A 66 6.77 -4.48 34.67
CA PRO A 66 7.30 -3.29 35.35
C PRO A 66 8.84 -3.19 35.40
N ARG A 67 9.56 -4.24 34.98
CA ARG A 67 11.03 -4.29 34.93
C ARG A 67 11.58 -4.30 33.51
N LEU A 68 10.75 -3.94 32.53
CA LEU A 68 11.16 -3.85 31.15
C LEU A 68 12.38 -2.94 30.98
N ARG A 69 13.34 -3.40 30.17
CA ARG A 69 14.50 -2.61 29.75
C ARG A 69 14.39 -2.32 28.26
N ILE A 70 14.64 -1.08 27.88
CA ILE A 70 14.65 -0.63 26.48
C ILE A 70 16.09 -0.32 26.07
N GLY A 71 16.45 -0.75 24.87
CA GLY A 71 17.74 -0.44 24.27
C GLY A 71 17.74 0.94 23.62
N ASP A 72 18.82 1.70 23.79
CA ASP A 72 19.02 3.03 23.19
C ASP A 72 19.56 2.98 21.73
N GLY A 73 19.71 1.78 21.15
CA GLY A 73 20.31 1.57 19.83
C GLY A 73 21.85 1.63 19.80
N SER A 74 22.49 2.13 20.87
CA SER A 74 23.95 2.14 21.05
C SER A 74 24.45 0.91 21.83
N GLY A 75 23.54 -0.01 22.18
CA GLY A 75 23.82 -1.23 22.92
C GLY A 75 23.63 -1.12 24.43
N ASN A 76 23.26 0.06 24.95
CA ASN A 76 22.90 0.20 26.36
C ASN A 76 21.42 -0.10 26.56
N TYR A 77 21.10 -0.66 27.72
CA TYR A 77 19.74 -0.98 28.10
C TYR A 77 19.40 -0.30 29.42
N THR A 78 18.39 0.55 29.41
CA THR A 78 17.90 1.24 30.60
C THR A 78 16.53 0.68 30.99
N ARG A 79 16.27 0.60 32.29
CA ARG A 79 14.95 0.22 32.79
C ARG A 79 14.04 1.45 32.71
N LEU A 80 12.83 1.25 32.18
CA LEU A 80 11.81 2.30 32.22
C LEU A 80 11.39 2.59 33.66
N ASN A 81 11.27 3.87 33.98
CA ASN A 81 10.64 4.31 35.21
C ASN A 81 9.09 4.21 35.11
N GLU A 82 8.39 4.52 36.20
CA GLU A 82 6.93 4.36 36.28
C GLU A 82 6.19 5.29 35.32
N GLU A 83 6.64 6.54 35.23
CA GLU A 83 6.06 7.60 34.42
C GLU A 83 6.25 7.32 32.93
N GLU A 84 7.46 6.96 32.52
CA GLU A 84 7.77 6.56 31.14
C GLU A 84 6.93 5.35 30.71
N ARG A 85 6.77 4.36 31.59
CA ARG A 85 5.92 3.20 31.29
C ARG A 85 4.47 3.61 31.10
N HIS A 86 3.96 4.54 31.90
CA HIS A 86 2.58 5.06 31.75
C HIS A 86 2.42 5.86 30.46
N ALA A 87 3.43 6.65 30.08
CA ALA A 87 3.45 7.36 28.81
C ALA A 87 3.38 6.38 27.63
N HIS A 88 4.21 5.33 27.62
CA HIS A 88 4.19 4.31 26.58
C HIS A 88 2.88 3.49 26.53
N ILE A 89 2.25 3.21 27.68
CA ILE A 89 0.91 2.61 27.72
C ILE A 89 -0.12 3.52 27.06
N THR A 90 -0.04 4.82 27.32
CA THR A 90 -0.98 5.81 26.75
C THR A 90 -0.78 5.94 25.26
N GLU A 91 0.47 6.04 24.80
CA GLU A 91 0.83 6.04 23.39
C GLU A 91 0.37 4.76 22.68
N ALA A 92 0.60 3.58 23.26
CA ALA A 92 0.16 2.31 22.68
C ALA A 92 -1.38 2.25 22.53
N LYS A 93 -2.14 2.81 23.48
CA LYS A 93 -3.60 2.92 23.35
C LYS A 93 -4.01 3.87 22.21
N GLN A 94 -3.37 5.02 22.09
CA GLN A 94 -3.62 5.96 21.00
C GLN A 94 -3.29 5.32 19.63
N GLN A 95 -2.22 4.53 19.55
CA GLN A 95 -1.86 3.80 18.33
C GLN A 95 -2.86 2.70 17.99
N ILE A 96 -3.47 2.06 19.00
CA ILE A 96 -4.60 1.14 18.77
C ILE A 96 -5.78 1.92 18.18
N GLU A 97 -6.19 3.02 18.82
CA GLU A 97 -7.30 3.86 18.34
C GLU A 97 -7.06 4.42 16.92
N ALA A 98 -5.81 4.67 16.54
CA ALA A 98 -5.46 5.24 15.24
C ALA A 98 -5.24 4.21 14.12
N ASN A 99 -4.92 2.95 14.44
CA ASN A 99 -4.56 1.94 13.43
C ASN A 99 -5.47 0.70 13.43
N CYS A 100 -6.23 0.45 14.50
CA CYS A 100 -7.11 -0.70 14.65
C CYS A 100 -8.58 -0.32 14.35
N ASP A 101 -8.85 0.00 13.09
CA ASP A 101 -10.20 0.14 12.53
C ASP A 101 -10.57 -1.07 11.64
#